data_AF-A0A9Q9XWN5-F1
#
_entry.id   AF-A0A9Q9XWN5-F1
#
_cell.length_a   1.000
_cell.length_b   1.000
_cell.length_c   1.000
_cell.angle_alpha   90.00
_cell.angle_beta   90.00
_cell.angle_gamma   90.00
#
_symmetry.space_group_name_H-M   'P 1'
#
loop_
_entity.id
_entity.type
_entity.pdbx_description
1 polymer ?
#
loop_
_entity_poly.entity_id
_entity_poly.type
_entity_poly.pdbx_seq_one_letter_code
_entity_poly.pdbx_strand_id
1 'polypeptide(L)'
;MTFTPVRDLRRVLPKTYDHRREVLSEISTALSQHQFLQPVLERFVFNDGKARTLVGLTGTIEVFYEGKHYNIPVSLWLKESYPRTAPICYVKPTPEMLIVPSRHVNSNGEILMPYLDEWRHTQCDLHSLIQVLKAVFSEVPPLRLRLYPEDCSAYQKCSLEEISHVTLDREDDLAFSEHNETVC
;
A
#
# COMPACT_ATOMS: atom_id res chain seq x y z
N MET A 1 -2.86 -4.53 -17.63
CA MET A 1 -4.05 -5.41 -17.49
C MET A 1 -5.21 -4.52 -17.12
N THR A 2 -6.24 -4.44 -17.97
CA THR A 2 -7.43 -3.63 -17.71
C THR A 2 -8.41 -4.45 -16.89
N PHE A 3 -8.65 -4.06 -15.64
CA PHE A 3 -9.67 -4.68 -14.80
C PHE A 3 -11.05 -4.18 -15.18
N THR A 4 -12.06 -5.07 -15.22
CA THR A 4 -13.45 -4.63 -15.42
C THR A 4 -14.14 -4.53 -14.05
N PRO A 5 -14.40 -3.31 -13.54
CA PRO A 5 -15.01 -3.15 -12.23
C PRO A 5 -16.46 -3.64 -12.25
N VAL A 6 -16.83 -4.36 -11.20
CA VAL A 6 -18.19 -4.89 -11.04
C VAL A 6 -19.05 -3.86 -10.29
N ARG A 7 -20.07 -3.32 -10.97
CA ARG A 7 -20.99 -2.33 -10.36
C ARG A 7 -22.04 -2.94 -9.42
N ASP A 8 -22.48 -4.17 -9.70
CA ASP A 8 -23.46 -4.89 -8.86
C ASP A 8 -22.98 -6.32 -8.57
N LEU A 9 -22.15 -6.44 -7.53
CA LEU A 9 -21.55 -7.71 -7.16
C LEU A 9 -22.59 -8.74 -6.71
N ARG A 10 -23.71 -8.29 -6.13
CA ARG A 10 -24.79 -9.17 -5.67
C ARG A 10 -25.36 -10.00 -6.82
N ARG A 11 -25.49 -9.41 -8.02
CA ARG A 11 -26.01 -10.10 -9.20
C ARG A 11 -25.00 -11.04 -9.84
N VAL A 12 -23.72 -10.66 -9.86
CA VAL A 12 -22.70 -11.39 -10.64
C VAL A 12 -21.89 -12.39 -9.83
N LEU A 13 -21.94 -12.35 -8.49
CA LEU A 13 -21.21 -13.30 -7.66
C LEU A 13 -21.66 -14.74 -7.99
N PRO A 14 -20.74 -15.65 -8.36
CA PRO A 14 -21.09 -17.03 -8.70
C PRO A 14 -21.83 -17.76 -7.58
N LYS A 15 -22.69 -18.71 -7.95
CA LYS A 15 -23.37 -19.61 -7.00
C LYS A 15 -22.44 -20.62 -6.32
N THR A 16 -21.19 -20.71 -6.78
CA THR A 16 -20.17 -21.61 -6.23
C THR A 16 -19.60 -21.13 -4.90
N TYR A 17 -19.80 -19.86 -4.52
CA TYR A 17 -19.42 -19.37 -3.20
C TYR A 17 -20.34 -19.94 -2.12
N ASP A 18 -19.75 -20.55 -1.09
CA ASP A 18 -20.49 -21.21 -0.01
C ASP A 18 -21.25 -20.19 0.85
N HIS A 19 -20.61 -19.06 1.16
CA HIS A 19 -21.10 -18.05 2.10
C HIS A 19 -21.40 -16.70 1.42
N ARG A 20 -22.16 -16.73 0.32
CA ARG A 20 -22.40 -15.55 -0.53
C ARG A 20 -22.83 -14.28 0.21
N ARG A 21 -23.73 -14.39 1.19
CA ARG A 21 -24.26 -13.22 1.92
C ARG A 21 -23.15 -12.55 2.74
N GLU A 22 -22.33 -13.36 3.39
CA GLU A 22 -21.22 -12.90 4.22
C GLU A 22 -20.12 -12.28 3.35
N VAL A 23 -19.73 -12.97 2.26
CA VAL A 23 -18.78 -12.44 1.26
C VAL A 23 -19.20 -11.06 0.76
N LEU A 24 -20.47 -10.90 0.38
CA LEU A 24 -21.00 -9.61 -0.11
C LEU A 24 -20.99 -8.54 0.99
N SER A 25 -21.34 -8.91 2.23
CA SER A 25 -21.33 -7.99 3.37
C SER A 25 -19.92 -7.50 3.67
N GLU A 26 -18.94 -8.40 3.76
CA GLU A 26 -17.54 -8.04 4.03
C GLU A 26 -16.93 -7.19 2.93
N ILE A 27 -17.18 -7.54 1.65
CA ILE A 27 -16.75 -6.72 0.52
C ILE A 27 -17.36 -5.32 0.60
N SER A 28 -18.67 -5.22 0.88
CA SER A 28 -19.34 -3.92 1.00
C SER A 28 -18.73 -3.08 2.13
N THR A 29 -18.46 -3.69 3.28
CA THR A 29 -17.80 -3.02 4.41
C THR A 29 -16.40 -2.54 4.02
N ALA A 30 -15.57 -3.40 3.44
CA ALA A 30 -14.21 -3.07 3.03
C ALA A 30 -14.19 -1.91 2.00
N LEU A 31 -15.06 -1.94 1.00
CA LEU A 31 -15.17 -0.89 -0.02
C LEU A 31 -15.67 0.44 0.55
N SER A 32 -16.54 0.43 1.57
CA SER A 32 -17.00 1.66 2.23
C SER A 32 -15.87 2.40 2.95
N GLN A 33 -14.87 1.66 3.46
CA GLN A 33 -13.73 2.21 4.21
C GLN A 33 -12.51 2.48 3.30
N HIS A 34 -12.46 1.86 2.13
CA HIS A 34 -11.31 1.92 1.21
C HIS A 34 -11.77 2.22 -0.21
N GLN A 35 -11.99 3.51 -0.48
CA GLN A 35 -12.62 4.02 -1.71
C GLN A 35 -11.81 3.78 -2.99
N PHE A 36 -10.50 3.53 -2.86
CA PHE A 36 -9.61 3.24 -4.00
C PHE A 36 -9.51 1.75 -4.33
N LEU A 37 -10.23 0.89 -3.62
CA LEU A 37 -10.41 -0.51 -3.98
C LEU A 37 -11.69 -0.67 -4.80
N GLN A 38 -11.66 -1.63 -5.73
CA GLN A 38 -12.78 -1.95 -6.60
C GLN A 38 -12.98 -3.47 -6.65
N PRO A 39 -14.23 -3.94 -6.62
CA PRO A 39 -14.51 -5.36 -6.79
C PRO A 39 -14.35 -5.76 -8.26
N VAL A 40 -13.67 -6.88 -8.47
CA VAL A 40 -13.46 -7.50 -9.78
C VAL A 40 -13.93 -8.95 -9.75
N LEU A 41 -14.38 -9.45 -10.89
CA LEU A 41 -14.73 -10.86 -11.10
C LEU A 41 -13.95 -11.37 -12.30
N GLU A 42 -12.87 -12.09 -12.05
CA GLU A 42 -11.88 -12.41 -13.08
C GLU A 42 -11.34 -13.82 -12.94
N ARG A 43 -10.72 -14.30 -14.02
CA ARG A 43 -10.07 -15.61 -14.08
C ARG A 43 -8.75 -15.55 -13.30
N PHE A 44 -8.69 -16.26 -12.18
CA PHE A 44 -7.49 -16.50 -11.38
C PHE A 44 -6.89 -17.87 -11.73
N VAL A 45 -5.58 -17.92 -11.92
CA VAL A 45 -4.83 -19.16 -12.17
C VAL A 45 -4.06 -19.53 -10.92
N PHE A 46 -4.35 -20.69 -10.35
CA PHE A 46 -3.66 -21.22 -9.17
C PHE A 46 -2.30 -21.81 -9.55
N ASN A 47 -1.46 -22.02 -8.53
CA ASN A 47 -0.14 -22.63 -8.68
C ASN A 47 -0.18 -24.05 -9.26
N ASP A 48 -1.33 -24.75 -9.15
CA ASP A 48 -1.56 -26.07 -9.76
C ASP A 48 -1.96 -25.99 -11.25
N GLY A 49 -1.96 -24.79 -11.84
CA GLY A 49 -2.34 -24.52 -13.22
C GLY A 49 -3.85 -24.46 -13.46
N LYS A 50 -4.69 -24.78 -12.48
CA LYS A 50 -6.15 -24.68 -12.64
C LYS A 50 -6.56 -23.22 -12.65
N ALA A 51 -7.54 -22.89 -13.49
CA ALA A 51 -8.12 -21.57 -13.54
C ALA A 51 -9.56 -21.58 -13.00
N ARG A 52 -9.91 -20.58 -12.20
CA ARG A 52 -11.29 -20.34 -11.73
C ARG A 52 -11.63 -18.87 -11.84
N THR A 53 -12.91 -18.57 -12.02
CA THR A 53 -13.40 -17.19 -11.92
C THR A 53 -13.64 -16.86 -10.45
N LEU A 54 -12.85 -15.96 -9.90
CA LEU A 54 -12.93 -15.54 -8.50
C LEU A 54 -13.30 -14.06 -8.40
N VAL A 55 -14.01 -13.72 -7.32
CA VAL A 55 -14.10 -12.32 -6.90
C VAL A 55 -12.80 -11.90 -6.23
N GLY A 56 -12.38 -10.66 -6.48
CA GLY A 56 -11.32 -10.02 -5.74
C GLY A 56 -11.57 -8.54 -5.54
N LEU A 57 -10.78 -7.92 -4.66
CA LEU A 57 -10.66 -6.47 -4.54
C LEU A 57 -9.31 -6.05 -5.12
N THR A 58 -9.31 -5.15 -6.08
CA THR A 58 -8.09 -4.60 -6.70
C THR A 58 -8.11 -3.09 -6.60
N GLY A 59 -6.95 -2.46 -6.46
CA GLY A 59 -6.83 -1.02 -6.35
C GLY A 59 -5.67 -0.63 -5.46
N THR A 60 -5.76 0.51 -4.78
CA THR A 60 -4.69 0.97 -3.87
C THR A 60 -5.16 1.07 -2.43
N ILE A 61 -4.23 0.81 -1.51
CA ILE A 61 -4.38 1.14 -0.10
C ILE A 61 -3.42 2.26 0.26
N GLU A 62 -3.92 3.26 0.97
CA GLU A 62 -3.11 4.38 1.44
C GLU A 62 -2.36 3.99 2.71
N VAL A 63 -1.05 4.23 2.72
CA VAL A 63 -0.11 3.89 3.78
C VAL A 63 0.78 5.09 4.08
N PHE A 64 1.00 5.37 5.36
CA PHE A 64 1.93 6.41 5.81
C PHE A 64 3.30 5.81 6.07
N TYR A 65 4.33 6.31 5.40
CA TYR A 65 5.71 5.85 5.56
C TYR A 65 6.64 7.06 5.51
N GLU A 66 7.59 7.15 6.45
CA GLU A 66 8.61 8.23 6.50
C GLU A 66 8.07 9.65 6.24
N GLY A 67 6.95 10.00 6.88
CA GLY A 67 6.37 11.36 6.77
C GLY A 67 5.54 11.62 5.51
N LYS A 68 5.33 10.62 4.64
CA LYS A 68 4.55 10.76 3.40
C LYS A 68 3.51 9.66 3.25
N HIS A 69 2.43 9.99 2.53
CA HIS A 69 1.38 9.04 2.17
C HIS A 69 1.68 8.40 0.81
N TYR A 70 1.64 7.08 0.75
CA TYR A 70 1.86 6.27 -0.44
C TYR A 70 0.62 5.46 -0.77
N ASN A 71 0.31 5.36 -2.06
CA ASN A 71 -0.75 4.50 -2.58
C ASN A 71 -0.15 3.18 -3.03
N ILE A 72 -0.35 2.12 -2.24
CA ILE A 72 0.22 0.81 -2.53
C ILE A 72 -0.81 -0.01 -3.31
N PRO A 73 -0.55 -0.35 -4.57
CA PRO A 73 -1.44 -1.19 -5.36
C PRO A 73 -1.45 -2.63 -4.85
N VAL A 74 -2.65 -3.15 -4.57
CA VAL A 74 -2.89 -4.49 -4.03
C VAL A 74 -4.01 -5.20 -4.77
N SER A 75 -4.02 -6.52 -4.70
CA SER A 75 -5.15 -7.37 -5.10
C SER A 75 -5.41 -8.45 -4.06
N LEU A 76 -6.64 -8.55 -3.58
CA LEU A 76 -7.12 -9.51 -2.58
C LEU A 76 -8.13 -10.44 -3.26
N TRP A 77 -7.80 -11.72 -3.41
CA TRP A 77 -8.63 -12.70 -4.11
C TRP A 77 -9.34 -13.62 -3.12
N LEU A 78 -10.65 -13.80 -3.29
CA LEU A 78 -11.45 -14.63 -2.40
C LEU A 78 -11.78 -15.96 -3.09
N LYS A 79 -11.36 -17.08 -2.50
CA LYS A 79 -11.77 -18.41 -2.96
C LYS A 79 -13.27 -18.64 -2.70
N GLU A 80 -13.86 -19.61 -3.39
CA GLU A 80 -15.27 -20.01 -3.20
C GLU A 80 -15.59 -20.43 -1.76
N SER A 81 -14.58 -20.94 -1.03
CA SER A 81 -14.63 -21.32 0.38
C SER A 81 -14.53 -20.15 1.37
N TYR A 82 -14.26 -18.92 0.91
CA TYR A 82 -14.24 -17.74 1.77
C TYR A 82 -15.60 -17.55 2.47
N PRO A 83 -15.64 -17.11 3.74
CA PRO A 83 -14.52 -16.73 4.64
C PRO A 83 -13.88 -17.86 5.45
N ARG A 84 -14.14 -19.15 5.15
CA ARG A 84 -13.43 -20.26 5.85
C ARG A 84 -11.95 -20.36 5.52
N THR A 85 -11.55 -19.81 4.38
CA THR A 85 -10.16 -19.74 3.93
C THR A 85 -9.74 -18.29 3.78
N ALA A 86 -8.50 -17.97 4.14
CA ALA A 86 -7.93 -16.64 3.97
C ALA A 86 -7.98 -16.16 2.50
N PRO A 87 -8.06 -14.83 2.27
CA PRO A 87 -7.82 -14.24 0.96
C PRO A 87 -6.41 -14.53 0.45
N ILE A 88 -6.24 -14.69 -0.86
CA ILE A 88 -4.92 -14.69 -1.49
C ILE A 88 -4.56 -13.25 -1.85
N CYS A 89 -3.44 -12.75 -1.34
CA CYS A 89 -3.10 -11.34 -1.40
C CYS A 89 -1.83 -11.12 -2.22
N TYR A 90 -1.84 -10.11 -3.10
CA TYR A 90 -0.66 -9.70 -3.86
C TYR A 90 -0.49 -8.19 -3.86
N VAL A 91 0.75 -7.71 -3.91
CA VAL A 91 1.05 -6.37 -4.42
C VAL A 91 1.06 -6.36 -5.94
N LYS A 92 0.67 -5.23 -6.53
CA LYS A 92 0.51 -5.07 -7.99
C LYS A 92 1.35 -3.89 -8.48
N PRO A 93 2.68 -4.06 -8.63
CA PRO A 93 3.56 -2.96 -9.08
C PRO A 93 3.09 -2.40 -10.44
N THR A 94 3.17 -1.08 -10.59
CA THR A 94 3.13 -0.44 -11.91
C THR A 94 4.46 -0.68 -12.64
N PRO A 95 4.57 -0.40 -13.95
CA PRO A 95 5.84 -0.54 -14.68
C PRO A 95 6.99 0.28 -14.07
N GLU A 96 6.68 1.37 -13.38
CA GLU A 96 7.65 2.22 -12.66
C GLU A 96 7.97 1.71 -11.24
N MET A 97 7.41 0.58 -10.81
CA MET A 97 7.62 0.04 -9.46
C MET A 97 8.37 -1.29 -9.48
N LEU A 98 9.11 -1.53 -8.41
CA LEU A 98 9.80 -2.79 -8.14
C LEU A 98 9.34 -3.35 -6.79
N ILE A 99 9.13 -4.66 -6.73
CA ILE A 99 8.82 -5.36 -5.48
C ILE A 99 10.07 -5.35 -4.60
N VAL A 100 9.87 -5.06 -3.31
CA VAL A 100 10.85 -5.16 -2.26
C VAL A 100 10.52 -6.40 -1.42
N PRO A 101 11.18 -7.54 -1.64
CA PRO A 101 10.93 -8.74 -0.86
C PRO A 101 11.21 -8.50 0.62
N SER A 102 10.35 -9.03 1.49
CA SER A 102 10.45 -8.89 2.94
C SER A 102 9.95 -10.15 3.64
N ARG A 103 9.94 -10.13 4.98
CA ARG A 103 9.31 -11.20 5.77
C ARG A 103 7.84 -11.44 5.41
N HIS A 104 7.16 -10.42 4.88
CA HIS A 104 5.71 -10.47 4.61
C HIS A 104 5.35 -10.47 3.12
N VAL A 105 6.33 -10.29 2.22
CA VAL A 105 6.09 -10.21 0.76
C VAL A 105 7.19 -10.95 0.02
N ASN A 106 6.83 -11.92 -0.82
CA ASN A 106 7.80 -12.67 -1.61
C ASN A 106 8.18 -11.95 -2.92
N SER A 107 9.16 -12.47 -3.65
CA SER A 107 9.64 -11.88 -4.92
C SER A 107 8.59 -11.83 -6.04
N ASN A 108 7.54 -12.65 -5.95
CA ASN A 108 6.41 -12.64 -6.89
C ASN A 108 5.34 -11.61 -6.49
N GLY A 109 5.53 -10.92 -5.36
CA GLY A 109 4.60 -9.95 -4.81
C GLY A 109 3.45 -10.58 -4.03
N GLU A 110 3.48 -11.88 -3.74
CA GLU A 110 2.51 -12.52 -2.85
C GLU A 110 2.75 -12.06 -1.42
N ILE A 111 1.67 -11.70 -0.74
CA ILE A 111 1.69 -11.25 0.63
C ILE A 111 1.42 -12.48 1.52
N LEU A 112 2.37 -12.77 2.41
CA LEU A 112 2.39 -13.93 3.29
C LEU A 112 2.65 -13.41 4.69
N MET A 113 1.67 -13.46 5.60
CA MET A 113 1.81 -12.86 6.92
C MET A 113 1.04 -13.65 7.97
N PRO A 114 1.40 -13.56 9.27
CA PRO A 114 0.79 -14.36 10.32
C PRO A 114 -0.74 -14.25 10.37
N TYR A 115 -1.30 -13.07 10.08
CA TYR A 115 -2.74 -12.87 10.05
C TYR A 115 -3.46 -13.70 8.97
N LEU A 116 -2.80 -13.98 7.83
CA LEU A 116 -3.34 -14.86 6.79
C LEU A 116 -3.16 -16.33 7.15
N ASP A 117 -2.03 -16.69 7.77
CA ASP A 117 -1.73 -18.07 8.18
C ASP A 117 -2.64 -18.55 9.33
N GLU A 118 -2.97 -17.64 10.26
CA GLU A 118 -3.82 -17.89 11.41
C GLU A 118 -5.29 -17.51 11.16
N TRP A 119 -5.69 -17.32 9.90
CA TRP A 119 -7.03 -16.88 9.53
C TRP A 119 -8.13 -17.76 10.11
N ARG A 120 -9.06 -17.15 10.85
CA ARG A 120 -10.22 -17.81 11.44
C ARG A 120 -11.49 -17.08 11.03
N HIS A 121 -12.38 -17.76 10.29
CA HIS A 121 -13.65 -17.21 9.77
C HIS A 121 -14.38 -16.29 10.76
N THR A 122 -14.57 -16.70 12.01
CA THR A 122 -15.36 -15.90 12.97
C THR A 122 -14.57 -14.81 13.70
N GLN A 123 -13.27 -14.68 13.46
CA GLN A 123 -12.36 -13.76 14.16
C GLN A 123 -11.63 -12.82 13.21
N CYS A 124 -11.52 -13.19 11.94
CA CYS A 124 -10.83 -12.46 10.90
C CYS A 124 -11.82 -12.01 9.83
N ASP A 125 -11.68 -10.76 9.39
CA ASP A 125 -12.46 -10.19 8.30
C ASP A 125 -11.56 -9.40 7.32
N LEU A 126 -12.14 -9.06 6.17
CA LEU A 126 -11.43 -8.37 5.08
C LEU A 126 -10.98 -6.94 5.43
N HIS A 127 -11.74 -6.22 6.25
CA HIS A 127 -11.38 -4.85 6.66
C HIS A 127 -10.18 -4.88 7.60
N SER A 128 -10.24 -5.74 8.61
CA SER A 128 -9.17 -5.97 9.58
C SER A 128 -7.88 -6.42 8.87
N LEU A 129 -7.98 -7.30 7.86
CA LEU A 129 -6.84 -7.65 7.01
C LEU A 129 -6.20 -6.42 6.35
N ILE A 130 -7.01 -5.52 5.76
CA ILE A 130 -6.49 -4.31 5.11
C ILE A 130 -5.81 -3.39 6.13
N GLN A 131 -6.32 -3.27 7.36
CA GLN A 131 -5.66 -2.50 8.41
C GLN A 131 -4.29 -3.10 8.78
N VAL A 132 -4.22 -4.42 8.90
CA VAL A 132 -2.95 -5.13 9.17
C VAL A 132 -1.96 -4.91 8.01
N LEU A 133 -2.42 -4.96 6.75
CA LEU A 133 -1.58 -4.63 5.60
C LEU A 133 -1.03 -3.21 5.67
N LYS A 134 -1.87 -2.23 5.99
CA LYS A 134 -1.44 -0.83 6.15
C LYS A 134 -0.39 -0.68 7.24
N ALA A 135 -0.60 -1.30 8.40
CA ALA A 135 0.35 -1.26 9.51
C ALA A 135 1.70 -1.87 9.11
N VAL A 136 1.68 -3.05 8.48
CA VAL A 136 2.91 -3.71 8.04
C VAL A 136 3.66 -2.91 6.99
N PHE A 137 2.95 -2.36 5.99
CA PHE A 137 3.57 -1.57 4.94
C PHE A 137 3.99 -0.17 5.40
N SER A 138 3.49 0.32 6.54
CA SER A 138 3.96 1.55 7.17
C SER A 138 5.32 1.40 7.85
N GLU A 139 5.71 0.16 8.18
CA GLU A 139 7.06 -0.15 8.68
C GLU A 139 8.03 -0.43 7.53
N VAL A 140 7.61 -1.28 6.58
CA VAL A 140 8.43 -1.70 5.44
C VAL A 140 7.58 -1.67 4.16
N PRO A 141 7.74 -0.65 3.30
CA PRO A 141 7.02 -0.55 2.04
C PRO A 141 7.35 -1.74 1.13
N PRO A 142 6.35 -2.40 0.54
CA PRO A 142 6.56 -3.59 -0.29
C PRO A 142 6.98 -3.24 -1.72
N LEU A 143 6.93 -1.95 -2.09
CA LEU A 143 7.21 -1.45 -3.42
C LEU A 143 8.11 -0.22 -3.33
N ARG A 144 9.02 -0.08 -4.28
CA ARG A 144 9.84 1.13 -4.49
C ARG A 144 9.77 1.57 -5.94
N LEU A 145 10.03 2.85 -6.19
CA LEU A 145 10.16 3.34 -7.56
C LEU A 145 11.41 2.77 -8.24
N ARG A 146 11.25 2.45 -9.51
CA ARG A 146 12.33 2.13 -10.43
C ARG A 146 13.00 3.45 -10.83
N LEU A 147 14.21 3.69 -10.31
CA LEU A 147 15.04 4.78 -10.80
C LEU A 147 15.68 4.36 -12.12
N TYR A 148 15.50 5.16 -13.18
CA TYR A 148 16.31 5.01 -14.39
C TYR A 148 17.69 5.61 -14.13
N PRO A 149 18.78 5.03 -14.67
CA PRO A 149 20.15 5.48 -14.40
C PRO A 149 20.39 6.97 -14.67
N GLU A 150 19.66 7.57 -15.62
CA GLU A 150 19.76 8.98 -16.00
C GLU A 150 19.22 9.93 -14.91
N ASP A 151 18.26 9.48 -14.09
CA ASP A 151 17.57 10.31 -13.08
C ASP A 151 18.25 10.26 -11.69
N CYS A 152 19.23 9.37 -11.48
CA CYS A 152 19.98 9.27 -10.21
C CYS A 152 20.71 10.58 -9.85
N SER A 153 21.01 11.43 -10.83
CA SER A 153 21.65 12.73 -10.60
C SER A 153 20.72 13.79 -10.00
N ALA A 154 19.39 13.65 -10.15
CA ALA A 154 18.41 14.62 -9.70
C ALA A 154 17.99 14.40 -8.23
N TYR A 155 17.82 13.14 -7.81
CA TYR A 155 17.49 12.81 -6.41
C TYR A 155 18.67 13.07 -5.45
N GLN A 156 19.90 12.94 -5.95
CA GLN A 156 21.09 13.29 -5.17
C GLN A 156 21.28 14.80 -5.01
N LYS A 157 20.84 15.61 -5.99
CA LYS A 157 20.89 17.08 -5.91
C LYS A 157 19.85 17.66 -4.97
N CYS A 158 18.61 17.17 -5.03
CA CYS A 158 17.50 17.71 -4.23
C CYS A 158 17.75 17.55 -2.71
N SER A 159 18.44 16.48 -2.29
CA SER A 159 18.72 16.18 -0.89
C SER A 159 19.86 17.01 -0.27
N LEU A 160 20.70 17.65 -1.09
CA LEU A 160 21.86 18.44 -0.65
C LEU A 160 21.60 19.95 -0.70
N GLU A 161 20.75 20.42 -1.61
CA GLU A 161 20.40 21.85 -1.73
C GLU A 161 19.47 22.32 -0.60
N GLU A 162 18.68 21.43 0.02
CA GLU A 162 17.83 21.78 1.19
C GLU A 162 18.63 22.03 2.48
N ILE A 163 19.90 21.60 2.57
CA ILE A 163 20.74 21.78 3.77
C ILE A 163 21.56 23.08 3.69
N SER A 164 21.80 23.64 2.50
CA SER A 164 22.64 24.83 2.33
C SER A 164 21.92 26.18 2.54
N HIS A 165 20.59 26.19 2.71
CA HIS A 165 19.80 27.44 2.80
C HIS A 165 19.26 27.80 4.19
N VAL A 166 19.67 27.11 5.25
CA VAL A 166 19.40 27.59 6.63
C VAL A 166 20.48 28.60 7.03
N THR A 167 20.42 29.80 6.45
CA THR A 167 21.09 30.97 7.03
C THR A 167 20.33 31.37 8.29
N LEU A 168 20.97 31.20 9.45
CA LEU A 168 20.51 31.78 10.70
C LEU A 168 20.60 33.30 10.58
N ASP A 169 19.47 33.96 10.33
CA ASP A 169 19.35 35.40 10.55
C ASP A 169 19.56 35.68 12.04
N ARG A 170 20.76 36.19 12.37
CA ARG A 170 21.06 36.80 13.66
C ARG A 170 20.65 38.27 13.58
N GLU A 171 19.47 38.59 14.08
CA GLU A 171 19.17 39.95 14.54
C GLU A 171 19.93 40.18 15.84
N ASP A 172 20.89 41.12 15.83
CA ASP A 172 21.33 41.88 17.00
C ASP A 172 22.09 43.12 16.50
N ASP A 173 21.31 44.15 16.17
CA ASP A 173 21.77 45.53 16.07
C ASP A 173 22.01 46.08 17.48
N LEU A 174 23.26 46.21 17.92
CA LEU A 174 23.68 47.31 18.79
C LEU A 174 25.17 47.63 18.58
N ALA A 175 25.42 48.87 18.19
CA ALA A 175 26.73 49.45 17.93
C ALA A 175 27.52 49.71 19.21
N PHE A 176 28.76 49.20 19.29
CA PHE A 176 29.78 49.78 20.16
C PHE A 176 30.65 50.73 19.32
N SER A 177 30.52 52.02 19.61
CA SER A 177 31.40 53.08 19.12
C SER A 177 32.71 53.04 19.89
N GLU A 178 33.82 52.76 19.22
CA GLU A 178 35.15 53.15 19.69
C GLU A 178 35.52 54.48 19.05
N HIS A 179 35.61 55.55 19.85
CA HIS A 179 36.38 56.76 19.54
C HIS A 179 37.12 57.22 20.82
N ASN A 180 38.39 56.84 20.86
CA ASN A 180 39.61 57.59 21.20
C ASN A 180 39.61 58.78 22.22
N GLU A 181 40.63 58.70 23.10
CA GLU A 181 41.44 59.77 23.74
C GLU A 181 40.72 60.68 24.78
N THR A 182 41.30 61.16 25.91
CA THR A 182 42.65 61.67 26.19
C THR A 182 42.88 61.83 27.72
N VAL A 183 44.08 61.53 28.20
CA VAL A 183 44.89 62.19 29.27
C VAL A 183 44.22 62.65 30.59
N CYS A 184 44.62 62.00 31.70
CA CYS A 184 45.39 62.57 32.84
C CYS A 184 45.67 61.46 33.86
#